data_AF-A0A925DHX8-F1
#
_entry.id   AF-A0A925DHX8-F1
#
_cell.length_a   1.000
_cell.length_b   1.000
_cell.length_c   1.000
_cell.angle_alpha   90.00
_cell.angle_beta   90.00
_cell.angle_gamma   90.00
#
_symmetry.space_group_name_H-M   'P 1'
#
loop_
_entity.id
_entity.type
_entity.pdbx_description
1 polymer ?
#
loop_
_entity_poly.entity_id
_entity_poly.type
_entity_poly.pdbx_seq_one_letter_code
_entity_poly.pdbx_strand_id
1 'polypeptide(L)'
;MTVIGQDIPIERPDVDGRAALFVPTPTAKAEVLATIRKGAAVVGFSNHDRTVTVYFESNRFDDPALAKWEMKARKAYDRLTQNAPTVSKMSSSYDNFEQIGYIDGKGLTIRRMDSLKRWLDASGMPGSCPDSEHVARAVTAKVEILRI
;
A
#
# COMPACT_ATOMS: atom_id res chain seq x y z
N MET A 1 -26.57 -10.77 4.24
CA MET A 1 -25.49 -10.80 3.24
C MET A 1 -24.17 -10.64 3.97
N THR A 2 -23.45 -11.74 4.16
CA THR A 2 -22.19 -11.76 4.92
C THR A 2 -21.06 -11.48 3.94
N VAL A 3 -20.31 -10.39 4.14
CA VAL A 3 -19.13 -10.06 3.31
C VAL A 3 -17.99 -10.98 3.73
N ILE A 4 -17.98 -12.21 3.20
CA ILE A 4 -16.82 -13.10 3.26
C ILE A 4 -15.80 -12.58 2.25
N GLY A 5 -14.57 -12.31 2.69
CA GLY A 5 -13.44 -12.22 1.76
C GLY A 5 -12.33 -11.20 2.03
N GLN A 6 -12.18 -10.67 3.23
CA GLN A 6 -11.01 -9.84 3.58
C GLN A 6 -10.26 -10.47 4.76
N ASP A 7 -9.30 -11.34 4.46
CA ASP A 7 -8.26 -11.78 5.41
C ASP A 7 -7.30 -10.60 5.61
N ILE A 8 -7.82 -9.46 6.08
CA ILE A 8 -7.03 -8.29 6.46
C ILE A 8 -6.45 -8.60 7.84
N PRO A 9 -5.13 -8.45 8.03
CA PRO A 9 -4.51 -8.56 9.35
C PRO A 9 -5.20 -7.65 10.36
N ILE A 10 -5.61 -8.22 11.49
CA ILE A 10 -6.14 -7.47 12.64
C ILE A 10 -4.93 -6.93 13.41
N GLU A 11 -5.02 -5.66 13.81
CA GLU A 11 -3.95 -4.90 14.45
C GLU A 11 -2.73 -4.62 13.58
N ARG A 12 -1.90 -3.68 14.06
CA ARG A 12 -0.69 -3.27 13.36
C ARG A 12 0.30 -4.43 13.35
N PRO A 13 0.75 -4.90 12.17
CA PRO A 13 1.81 -5.89 12.11
C PRO A 13 3.14 -5.32 12.62
N ASP A 14 3.94 -6.20 13.24
CA ASP A 14 5.34 -5.95 13.54
C ASP A 14 6.19 -5.95 12.25
N VAL A 15 7.50 -5.73 12.42
CA VAL A 15 8.48 -5.81 11.33
C VAL A 15 8.37 -7.17 10.64
N ASP A 16 8.34 -7.16 9.32
CA ASP A 16 8.12 -8.31 8.42
C ASP A 16 6.74 -8.97 8.51
N GLY A 17 5.87 -8.50 9.40
CA GLY A 17 4.49 -8.95 9.52
C GLY A 17 3.64 -8.54 8.30
N ARG A 18 2.56 -9.28 8.07
CA ARG A 18 1.69 -9.07 6.91
C ARG A 18 0.81 -7.83 7.09
N ALA A 19 0.70 -7.01 6.05
CA ALA A 19 -0.30 -5.94 5.91
C ALA A 19 -1.12 -6.14 4.63
N ALA A 20 -2.31 -5.55 4.57
CA ALA A 20 -3.14 -5.56 3.39
C ALA A 20 -2.77 -4.41 2.43
N LEU A 21 -2.89 -4.65 1.13
CA LEU A 21 -2.81 -3.63 0.08
C LEU A 21 -4.22 -3.21 -0.34
N PHE A 22 -4.45 -1.92 -0.52
CA PHE A 22 -5.74 -1.35 -0.86
C PHE A 22 -5.67 -0.43 -2.07
N VAL A 23 -6.82 -0.27 -2.73
CA VAL A 23 -7.14 0.88 -3.59
C VAL A 23 -8.46 1.49 -3.13
N PRO A 24 -8.67 2.81 -3.31
CA PRO A 24 -9.98 3.41 -3.08
C PRO A 24 -11.04 2.78 -3.98
N THR A 25 -12.24 2.54 -3.44
CA THR A 25 -13.38 2.14 -4.27
C THR A 25 -13.88 3.32 -5.12
N PRO A 26 -14.54 3.09 -6.25
CA PRO A 26 -15.15 4.16 -7.04
C PRO A 26 -16.20 4.98 -6.26
N THR A 27 -16.77 4.40 -5.21
CA THR A 27 -17.76 5.00 -4.33
C THR A 27 -17.16 5.55 -3.03
N ALA A 28 -15.83 5.55 -2.90
CA ALA A 28 -15.17 6.09 -1.72
C ALA A 28 -15.55 7.56 -1.51
N LYS A 29 -15.68 7.96 -0.25
CA LYS A 29 -16.03 9.34 0.10
C LYS A 29 -15.03 10.33 -0.53
N ALA A 30 -15.53 11.48 -0.97
CA ALA A 30 -14.71 12.51 -1.62
C ALA A 30 -13.52 12.96 -0.75
N GLU A 31 -13.68 13.01 0.57
CA GLU A 31 -12.60 13.33 1.53
C GLU A 31 -11.47 12.30 1.52
N VAL A 32 -11.80 11.01 1.34
CA VAL A 32 -10.81 9.93 1.24
C VAL A 32 -10.04 10.06 -0.07
N LEU A 33 -10.75 10.32 -1.17
CA LEU A 33 -10.15 10.53 -2.50
C LEU A 33 -9.30 11.80 -2.57
N ALA A 34 -9.66 12.85 -1.84
CA ALA A 34 -8.87 14.07 -1.74
C ALA A 34 -7.58 13.86 -0.91
N THR A 35 -7.67 13.04 0.14
CA THR A 35 -6.54 12.72 1.02
C THR A 35 -5.55 11.77 0.36
N ILE A 36 -6.06 10.68 -0.23
CA ILE A 36 -5.28 9.67 -0.94
C ILE A 36 -5.10 10.16 -2.38
N ARG A 37 -4.06 10.97 -2.54
CA ARG A 37 -3.69 11.57 -3.83
C ARG A 37 -3.59 10.51 -4.93
N LYS A 38 -3.90 10.94 -6.16
CA LYS A 38 -3.89 10.11 -7.36
C LYS A 38 -2.59 9.31 -7.49
N GLY A 39 -2.72 8.00 -7.70
CA GLY A 39 -1.59 7.08 -7.90
C GLY A 39 -0.78 6.76 -6.64
N ALA A 40 -1.31 7.07 -5.45
CA ALA A 40 -0.74 6.63 -4.19
C ALA A 40 -0.88 5.10 -4.03
N ALA A 41 0.07 4.52 -3.31
CA ALA A 41 -0.05 3.17 -2.78
C ALA A 41 -0.61 3.22 -1.35
N VAL A 42 -1.51 2.31 -1.02
CA VAL A 42 -2.21 2.24 0.27
C VAL A 42 -1.97 0.88 0.90
N VAL A 43 -1.49 0.87 2.13
CA VAL A 43 -1.28 -0.33 2.95
C VAL A 43 -1.99 -0.16 4.29
N GLY A 44 -2.46 -1.24 4.90
CA GLY A 44 -3.18 -1.10 6.16
C GLY A 44 -3.48 -2.39 6.88
N PHE A 45 -4.16 -2.23 8.01
CA PHE A 45 -4.65 -3.31 8.86
C PHE A 45 -6.04 -2.97 9.40
N SER A 46 -6.72 -3.99 9.89
CA SER A 46 -8.06 -3.95 10.46
C SER A 46 -8.01 -3.54 11.92
N ASN A 47 -8.91 -2.64 12.31
CA ASN A 47 -9.17 -2.28 13.70
C ASN A 47 -10.38 -3.08 14.23
N HIS A 48 -10.42 -3.28 15.56
CA HIS A 48 -11.51 -3.99 16.25
C HIS A 48 -12.89 -3.33 16.10
N ASP A 49 -12.94 -2.03 15.79
CA ASP A 49 -14.15 -1.22 15.66
C ASP A 49 -14.75 -1.22 14.23
N ARG A 50 -14.33 -2.17 13.40
CA ARG A 50 -14.71 -2.27 11.98
C ARG A 50 -14.26 -1.08 11.12
N THR A 51 -13.14 -0.46 11.46
CA THR A 51 -12.43 0.47 10.56
C THR A 51 -11.09 -0.13 10.10
N VAL A 52 -10.46 0.47 9.10
CA VAL A 52 -9.06 0.22 8.74
C VAL A 52 -8.19 1.38 9.13
N THR A 53 -7.01 1.07 9.66
CA THR A 53 -5.91 2.04 9.71
C THR A 53 -5.06 1.84 8.47
N VAL A 54 -4.96 2.88 7.63
CA VAL A 54 -4.16 2.87 6.41
C VAL A 54 -3.02 3.86 6.48
N TYR A 55 -1.88 3.46 5.93
CA TYR A 55 -0.76 4.30 5.58
C TYR A 55 -0.70 4.37 4.06
N PHE A 56 -0.32 5.52 3.54
CA PHE A 56 -0.22 5.71 2.09
C PHE A 56 1.02 6.50 1.72
N GLU A 57 1.47 6.32 0.49
CA GLU A 57 2.58 7.10 -0.07
C GLU A 57 2.25 7.53 -1.49
N SER A 58 2.47 8.81 -1.75
CA SER A 58 2.41 9.42 -3.08
C SER A 58 3.78 10.00 -3.42
N ASN A 59 4.13 10.06 -4.70
CA ASN A 59 5.38 10.68 -5.12
C ASN A 59 5.22 12.20 -5.22
N ARG A 60 5.00 12.88 -4.08
CA ARG A 60 4.70 14.32 -4.06
C ARG A 60 5.85 15.20 -4.56
N PHE A 61 7.09 14.71 -4.44
CA PHE A 61 8.31 15.47 -4.70
C PHE A 61 9.06 14.96 -5.93
N ASP A 62 8.40 14.14 -6.77
CA ASP A 62 8.99 13.54 -7.97
C ASP A 62 10.33 12.83 -7.72
N ASP A 63 10.43 12.13 -6.58
CA ASP A 63 11.56 11.30 -6.22
C ASP A 63 11.63 10.09 -7.17
N PRO A 64 12.70 9.92 -7.96
CA PRO A 64 12.85 8.78 -8.87
C PRO A 64 12.75 7.43 -8.16
N ALA A 65 13.14 7.34 -6.89
CA ALA A 65 13.04 6.12 -6.09
C ALA A 65 11.58 5.70 -5.81
N LEU A 66 10.61 6.60 -6.02
CA LEU A 66 9.18 6.39 -5.82
C LEU A 66 8.38 6.47 -7.12
N ALA A 67 9.04 6.38 -8.28
CA ALA A 67 8.37 6.39 -9.58
C ALA A 67 7.39 5.21 -9.74
N LYS A 68 7.81 4.02 -9.27
CA LYS A 68 7.04 2.78 -9.33
C LYS A 68 6.11 2.62 -8.13
N TRP A 69 4.92 2.05 -8.34
CA TRP A 69 3.87 1.93 -7.31
C TRP A 69 4.29 1.01 -6.17
N GLU A 70 4.97 -0.10 -6.47
CA GLU A 70 5.51 -1.04 -5.50
C GLU A 70 6.51 -0.40 -4.53
N MET A 71 7.26 0.62 -4.98
CA MET A 71 8.20 1.37 -4.15
C MET A 71 7.47 2.29 -3.17
N LYS A 72 6.38 2.92 -3.60
CA LYS A 72 5.47 3.68 -2.73
C LYS A 72 4.83 2.76 -1.68
N ALA A 73 4.34 1.59 -2.11
CA ALA A 73 3.73 0.60 -1.22
C ALA A 73 4.73 0.13 -0.15
N ARG A 74 5.98 -0.12 -0.54
CA ARG A 74 7.07 -0.46 0.40
C ARG A 74 7.30 0.65 1.42
N LYS A 75 7.43 1.90 0.98
CA LYS A 75 7.66 3.04 1.87
C LYS A 75 6.50 3.25 2.86
N ALA A 76 5.27 3.08 2.41
CA ALA A 76 4.10 3.13 3.28
C ALA A 76 4.10 1.97 4.30
N TYR A 77 4.49 0.77 3.88
CA TYR A 77 4.59 -0.42 4.74
C TYR A 77 5.68 -0.30 5.80
N ASP A 78 6.86 0.21 5.44
CA ASP A 78 7.95 0.41 6.38
C ASP A 78 7.53 1.38 7.49
N ARG A 79 6.82 2.46 7.14
CA ARG A 79 6.25 3.39 8.14
C ARG A 79 5.18 2.74 9.02
N LEU A 80 4.34 1.90 8.42
CA LEU A 80 3.27 1.18 9.13
C LEU A 80 3.85 0.23 10.18
N THR A 81 4.82 -0.61 9.80
CA THR A 81 5.44 -1.60 10.71
C THR A 81 6.32 -0.95 11.78
N GLN A 82 6.93 0.20 11.48
CA GLN A 82 7.73 0.98 12.44
C GLN A 82 6.89 1.93 13.30
N ASN A 83 5.59 2.05 13.04
CA ASN A 83 4.72 3.07 13.63
C ASN A 83 5.33 4.48 13.53
N ALA A 84 5.93 4.79 12.38
CA ALA A 84 6.65 6.04 12.18
C ALA A 84 5.67 7.23 12.17
N PRO A 85 6.03 8.37 12.80
CA PRO A 85 5.20 9.57 12.76
C PRO A 85 5.06 10.08 11.32
N THR A 86 3.84 10.18 10.81
CA THR A 86 3.55 10.63 9.45
C THR A 86 2.16 11.24 9.34
N VAL A 87 2.01 12.20 8.42
CA VAL A 87 0.71 12.76 8.01
C VAL A 87 0.02 11.91 6.94
N SER A 88 0.73 10.93 6.36
CA SER A 88 0.18 10.02 5.34
C SER A 88 -0.39 8.75 5.97
N LYS A 89 -1.29 8.95 6.93
CA LYS A 89 -1.97 7.92 7.73
C LYS A 89 -3.41 8.37 8.00
N MET A 90 -4.38 7.46 7.95
CA MET A 90 -5.76 7.73 8.37
C MET A 90 -6.48 6.47 8.87
N SER A 91 -7.57 6.68 9.62
CA SER A 91 -8.57 5.63 9.90
C SER A 91 -9.83 5.89 9.10
N SER A 92 -10.47 4.84 8.58
CA SER A 92 -11.65 4.96 7.72
C SER A 92 -12.44 3.66 7.61
N SER A 93 -13.70 3.73 7.13
CA SER A 93 -14.53 2.55 6.86
C SER A 93 -13.92 1.67 5.76
N TYR A 94 -14.08 0.35 5.87
CA TYR A 94 -13.74 -0.61 4.81
C TYR A 94 -14.43 -0.29 3.48
N ASP A 95 -15.63 0.29 3.51
CA ASP A 95 -16.42 0.56 2.29
C ASP A 95 -15.71 1.53 1.33
N ASN A 96 -14.76 2.31 1.84
CA ASN A 96 -13.93 3.20 1.04
C ASN A 96 -12.80 2.48 0.29
N PHE A 97 -12.54 1.21 0.58
CA PHE A 97 -11.37 0.49 0.09
C PHE A 97 -11.69 -0.90 -0.44
N GLU A 98 -11.10 -1.22 -1.60
CA GLU A 98 -10.99 -2.59 -2.08
C GLU A 98 -9.61 -3.14 -1.68
N GLN A 99 -9.59 -4.27 -0.98
CA GLN A 99 -8.36 -5.01 -0.75
C GLN A 99 -7.92 -5.69 -2.04
N ILE A 100 -6.71 -5.38 -2.51
CA ILE A 100 -6.14 -5.90 -3.76
C ILE A 100 -5.01 -6.89 -3.53
N GLY A 101 -4.56 -7.09 -2.29
CA GLY A 101 -3.43 -7.98 -2.01
C GLY A 101 -2.83 -7.81 -0.64
N TYR A 102 -1.54 -8.17 -0.54
CA TYR A 102 -0.75 -8.19 0.69
C TYR A 102 0.68 -7.73 0.45
N ILE A 103 1.28 -7.20 1.50
CA ILE A 103 2.70 -6.90 1.59
C ILE A 103 3.25 -7.43 2.92
N ASP A 104 4.46 -7.95 2.88
CA ASP A 104 5.22 -8.39 4.06
C ASP A 104 6.71 -8.06 3.89
N GLY A 105 7.55 -8.57 4.79
CA GLY A 105 9.01 -8.39 4.74
C GLY A 105 9.68 -8.92 3.46
N LYS A 106 9.05 -9.88 2.76
CA LYS A 106 9.61 -10.58 1.59
C LYS A 106 9.17 -9.96 0.27
N GLY A 107 8.01 -9.33 0.20
CA GLY A 107 7.50 -8.83 -1.07
C GLY A 107 6.05 -8.35 -1.02
N LEU A 108 5.50 -8.15 -2.21
CA LEU A 108 4.11 -7.83 -2.45
C LEU A 108 3.47 -8.97 -3.24
N THR A 109 2.21 -9.27 -2.94
CA THR A 109 1.35 -10.13 -3.74
C THR A 109 0.06 -9.39 -4.03
N ILE A 110 -0.16 -9.06 -5.30
CA ILE A 110 -1.32 -8.35 -5.83
C ILE A 110 -2.28 -9.39 -6.40
N ARG A 111 -3.39 -9.64 -5.71
CA ARG A 111 -4.42 -10.61 -6.10
C ARG A 111 -5.47 -10.03 -7.04
N ARG A 112 -5.54 -8.69 -7.16
CA ARG A 112 -6.51 -7.98 -8.00
C ARG A 112 -5.80 -6.93 -8.85
N MET A 113 -4.96 -7.39 -9.77
CA MET A 113 -4.17 -6.52 -10.63
C MET A 113 -5.03 -5.58 -11.47
N ASP A 114 -6.18 -6.05 -11.95
CA ASP A 114 -7.09 -5.21 -12.73
C ASP A 114 -7.66 -4.04 -11.92
N SER A 115 -7.94 -4.24 -10.62
CA SER A 115 -8.38 -3.16 -9.73
C SER A 115 -7.26 -2.13 -9.53
N LEU A 116 -6.00 -2.59 -9.40
CA LEU A 116 -4.84 -1.70 -9.34
C LEU A 116 -4.67 -0.90 -10.64
N LYS A 117 -4.71 -1.57 -11.79
CA LYS A 117 -4.60 -0.91 -13.11
C LYS A 117 -5.66 0.16 -13.29
N ARG A 118 -6.94 -0.15 -13.02
CA ARG A 118 -8.03 0.84 -13.08
C ARG A 118 -7.78 2.05 -12.18
N TRP A 119 -7.30 1.83 -10.96
CA TRP A 119 -6.96 2.93 -10.04
C TRP A 119 -5.83 3.81 -10.59
N LEU A 120 -4.78 3.19 -11.14
CA LEU A 120 -3.64 3.90 -11.71
C LEU A 120 -4.01 4.65 -12.99
N ASP A 121 -4.84 4.06 -13.85
CA ASP A 121 -5.36 4.69 -15.07
C ASP A 121 -6.20 5.92 -14.72
N ALA A 122 -7.16 5.78 -13.81
CA ALA A 122 -7.99 6.90 -13.33
C ALA A 122 -7.14 8.00 -12.64
N SER A 123 -5.98 7.61 -12.13
CA SER A 123 -5.00 8.50 -11.51
C SER A 123 -4.03 9.17 -12.50
N GLY A 124 -4.03 8.78 -13.78
CA GLY A 124 -3.06 9.25 -14.78
C GLY A 124 -1.64 8.71 -14.58
N MET A 125 -1.49 7.58 -13.90
CA MET A 125 -0.20 6.98 -13.54
C MET A 125 -0.02 5.51 -14.02
N PRO A 126 -0.48 5.12 -15.23
CA PRO A 126 -0.39 3.72 -15.69
C PRO A 126 1.04 3.18 -15.71
N GLY A 127 2.02 4.01 -16.09
CA GLY A 127 3.44 3.62 -16.16
C GLY A 127 4.08 3.28 -14.81
N SER A 128 3.41 3.64 -13.71
CA SER A 128 3.87 3.27 -12.36
C SER A 128 3.42 1.87 -11.93
N CYS A 129 2.56 1.21 -12.72
CA CYS A 129 2.06 -0.13 -12.39
C CYS A 129 3.22 -1.14 -12.29
N PRO A 130 3.18 -2.07 -11.32
CA PRO A 130 4.12 -3.18 -11.26
C PRO A 130 3.98 -4.07 -12.49
N ASP A 131 5.10 -4.65 -12.94
CA ASP A 131 5.14 -5.51 -14.13
C ASP A 131 4.58 -6.92 -13.85
N SER A 132 4.46 -7.30 -12.56
CA SER A 132 3.98 -8.61 -12.11
C SER A 132 3.12 -8.51 -10.85
N GLU A 133 2.26 -9.50 -10.63
CA GLU A 133 1.45 -9.67 -9.42
C GLU A 133 2.29 -10.00 -8.19
N HIS A 134 3.46 -10.60 -8.39
CA HIS A 134 4.40 -10.91 -7.33
C HIS A 134 5.65 -10.05 -7.49
N VAL A 135 5.86 -9.15 -6.53
CA VAL A 135 7.03 -8.28 -6.50
C VAL A 135 7.88 -8.66 -5.30
N ALA A 136 8.99 -9.35 -5.55
CA ALA A 136 9.96 -9.64 -4.51
C ALA A 136 10.57 -8.34 -3.98
N ARG A 137 10.87 -8.29 -2.67
CA ARG A 137 11.68 -7.21 -2.11
C ARG A 137 13.07 -7.31 -2.74
N ALA A 138 13.48 -6.26 -3.46
CA ALA A 138 14.85 -6.17 -3.93
C ALA A 138 15.78 -6.21 -2.70
N VAL A 139 16.61 -7.23 -2.62
CA VAL A 139 17.71 -7.28 -1.65
C VAL A 139 18.81 -6.42 -2.24
N THR A 140 18.94 -5.18 -1.76
CA THR A 140 20.16 -4.42 -2.03
C THR A 140 21.28 -5.13 -1.29
N ALA A 141 22.14 -5.85 -2.00
CA ALA A 141 23.37 -6.37 -1.43
C ALA A 141 24.12 -5.19 -0.82
N LYS A 142 24.36 -5.22 0.50
CA LYS A 142 25.32 -4.31 1.11
C LYS A 142 26.65 -4.63 0.42
N VAL A 143 27.15 -3.70 -0.37
CA VAL A 143 28.55 -3.75 -0.82
C VAL A 143 29.38 -3.64 0.46
N GLU A 144 29.89 -4.77 0.95
CA GLU A 144 30.95 -4.77 1.94
C GLU A 144 32.13 -4.07 1.28
N ILE A 145 32.38 -2.83 1.67
CA ILE A 145 33.62 -2.14 1.36
C ILE A 145 34.69 -2.87 2.17
N LEU A 146 35.29 -3.88 1.56
CA LEU A 146 36.56 -4.45 1.99
C LEU A 146 37.57 -3.30 1.98
N ARG A 147 37.85 -2.78 3.17
CA ARG A 147 38.99 -1.90 3.39
C ARG A 147 40.24 -2.76 3.18
N ILE A 148 40.96 -2.50 2.10
CA ILE A 148 42.32 -2.98 1.85
C ILE A 148 43.27 -2.15 2.72
#